data_AF-A0AAI8V7Y2-F1
#
_entry.id   AF-A0AAI8V7Y2-F1
#
_cell.length_a   1.000
_cell.length_b   1.000
_cell.length_c   1.000
_cell.angle_alpha   90.00
_cell.angle_beta   90.00
_cell.angle_gamma   90.00
#
_symmetry.space_group_name_H-M   'P 1'
#
loop_
_entity.id
_entity.type
_entity.pdbx_description
1 polymer ?
#
loop_
_entity_poly.entity_id
_entity_poly.type
_entity_poly.pdbx_seq_one_letter_code
_entity_poly.pdbx_strand_id
1 'polypeptide(L)'
;MTFYISDPLQKFGLGGASMDSCERMARDDFDAKAITLKTISNEEHIVDNPRRLAMKRPPPKISNQDWYQRRGYVVYTHKQNAWFETDPTGKAWGVRAVFLRKNLV
;
A
#
# COMPACT_ATOMS: atom_id res chain seq x y z
N MET A 1 8.59 -1.62 -7.45
CA MET A 1 8.57 -0.15 -7.30
C MET A 1 8.02 0.18 -5.92
N THR A 2 8.66 1.10 -5.21
CA THR A 2 8.22 1.57 -3.88
C THR A 2 7.79 3.02 -3.99
N PHE A 3 6.67 3.37 -3.38
CA PHE A 3 6.21 4.75 -3.27
C PHE A 3 6.44 5.24 -1.84
N TYR A 4 7.19 6.33 -1.67
CA TYR A 4 7.59 6.83 -0.36
C TYR A 4 7.55 8.35 -0.33
N ILE A 5 6.97 8.89 0.74
CA ILE A 5 7.00 10.30 1.11
C ILE A 5 7.49 10.34 2.56
N SER A 6 8.54 11.13 2.81
CA SER A 6 9.10 11.30 4.15
C SER A 6 8.02 11.78 5.13
N ASP A 7 7.99 11.25 6.35
CA ASP A 7 6.95 11.55 7.35
C ASP A 7 6.74 13.06 7.59
N PRO A 8 7.78 13.91 7.69
CA PRO A 8 7.61 15.36 7.83
C PRO A 8 6.94 16.03 6.63
N LEU A 9 6.96 15.39 5.46
CA LEU A 9 6.41 15.90 4.20
C LEU A 9 5.04 15.30 3.87
N GLN A 10 4.54 14.38 4.69
CA GLN A 10 3.20 13.83 4.50
C GLN A 10 2.12 14.87 4.84
N LYS A 11 0.91 14.68 4.31
CA LYS A 11 -0.27 15.55 4.50
C LYS A 11 -0.22 16.93 3.81
N PHE A 12 0.82 17.21 3.03
CA PHE A 12 0.90 18.41 2.16
C PHE A 12 0.43 18.16 0.71
N GLY A 13 -0.31 17.08 0.46
CA GLY A 13 -0.79 16.74 -0.89
C GLY A 13 0.26 16.14 -1.83
N LEU A 14 1.54 16.06 -1.43
CA LEU A 14 2.63 15.53 -2.26
C LEU A 14 2.38 14.10 -2.73
N GLY A 15 1.92 13.23 -1.83
CA GLY A 15 1.56 11.86 -2.22
C GLY A 15 0.45 11.84 -3.28
N GLY A 16 -0.48 12.79 -3.17
CA GLY A 16 -1.55 13.04 -4.13
C GLY A 16 -1.01 13.36 -5.52
N ALA A 17 -0.26 14.46 -5.59
CA ALA A 17 0.30 15.01 -6.82
C ALA A 17 1.27 14.04 -7.52
N SER A 18 2.10 13.33 -6.76
CA SER A 18 3.03 12.35 -7.33
C SER A 18 2.28 11.21 -8.03
N MET A 19 1.22 10.68 -7.41
CA MET A 19 0.43 9.62 -8.03
C MET A 19 -0.38 10.12 -9.22
N ASP A 20 -0.89 11.36 -9.20
CA ASP A 20 -1.55 11.96 -10.38
C ASP A 20 -0.58 12.04 -11.56
N SER A 21 0.68 12.42 -11.31
CA SER A 21 1.72 12.46 -12.33
C SER A 21 2.03 11.06 -12.88
N CYS A 22 2.16 10.05 -12.02
CA CYS A 22 2.38 8.66 -12.44
C CYS A 22 1.20 8.10 -13.25
N GLU A 23 -0.04 8.35 -12.82
CA GLU A 23 -1.25 7.91 -13.51
C GLU A 23 -1.36 8.56 -14.89
N ARG A 24 -1.07 9.86 -14.98
CA ARG A 24 -1.03 10.61 -16.25
C ARG A 24 0.06 10.07 -17.18
N MET A 25 1.29 9.91 -16.69
CA MET A 25 2.41 9.36 -17.47
C MET A 25 2.07 7.95 -18.01
N ALA A 26 1.51 7.08 -17.16
CA ALA A 26 1.09 5.75 -17.57
C ALA A 26 0.06 5.79 -18.71
N ARG A 27 -0.91 6.69 -18.65
CA ARG A 27 -1.95 6.84 -19.69
C ARG A 27 -1.42 7.49 -20.95
N ASP A 28 -0.74 8.63 -20.83
CA ASP A 28 -0.45 9.53 -21.94
C ASP A 28 0.84 9.11 -22.68
N ASP A 29 1.85 8.65 -21.95
CA ASP A 29 3.17 8.32 -22.53
C ASP A 29 3.30 6.83 -22.88
N PHE A 30 2.58 5.96 -22.15
CA PHE A 30 2.68 4.50 -22.30
C PHE A 30 1.41 3.83 -22.84
N ASP A 31 0.34 4.60 -23.11
CA ASP A 31 -1.00 4.10 -23.49
C ASP A 31 -1.51 2.96 -22.57
N ALA A 32 -1.13 3.00 -21.29
CA ALA A 32 -1.50 1.97 -20.34
C ALA A 32 -2.99 2.05 -20.02
N LYS A 33 -3.71 0.92 -20.13
CA LYS A 33 -5.15 0.85 -19.81
C LYS A 33 -5.42 0.80 -18.30
N ALA A 34 -4.42 0.42 -17.51
CA ALA A 34 -4.52 0.35 -16.06
C ALA A 34 -3.15 0.44 -15.40
N ILE A 35 -3.14 0.90 -14.15
CA ILE A 35 -1.98 0.86 -13.26
C ILE A 35 -2.28 -0.07 -12.08
N THR A 36 -1.27 -0.83 -11.65
CA THR A 36 -1.40 -1.77 -10.53
C THR A 36 -0.30 -1.57 -9.50
N LEU A 37 -0.60 -1.92 -8.25
CA LEU A 37 0.35 -1.89 -7.14
C LEU A 37 -0.04 -2.93 -6.08
N LYS A 38 0.88 -3.21 -5.17
CA LYS A 38 0.60 -4.01 -3.97
C LYS A 38 0.92 -3.22 -2.72
N THR A 39 0.15 -3.45 -1.66
CA THR A 39 0.41 -2.88 -0.34
C THR A 39 -0.03 -3.85 0.76
N ILE A 40 0.20 -3.50 2.02
CA ILE A 40 -0.25 -4.29 3.17
C ILE A 40 -1.79 -4.25 3.21
N SER A 41 -2.42 -5.42 3.38
CA SER A 41 -3.88 -5.51 3.46
C SER A 41 -4.42 -4.90 4.77
N ASN A 42 -5.63 -4.36 4.75
CA ASN A 42 -6.35 -3.88 5.94
C ASN A 42 -6.53 -4.96 7.02
N GLU A 43 -6.57 -6.23 6.63
CA GLU A 43 -6.64 -7.36 7.56
C GLU A 43 -5.37 -7.46 8.45
N GLU A 44 -4.26 -6.85 8.02
CA GLU A 44 -3.02 -6.73 8.79
C GLU A 44 -2.98 -5.48 9.70
N HIS A 45 -4.07 -4.73 9.77
CA HIS A 45 -4.22 -3.51 10.57
C HIS A 45 -5.21 -3.65 11.73
N ILE A 46 -5.79 -4.83 11.95
CA ILE A 46 -6.59 -5.11 13.15
C ILE A 46 -5.74 -4.97 14.42
N VAL A 47 -6.34 -4.48 15.51
CA VAL A 47 -5.65 -4.12 16.76
C VAL A 47 -4.91 -5.32 17.35
N ASP A 48 -5.56 -6.49 17.35
CA ASP A 48 -5.03 -7.72 17.95
C ASP A 48 -4.19 -8.57 16.98
N ASN A 49 -3.74 -7.99 15.86
CA ASN A 49 -2.90 -8.71 14.90
C ASN A 49 -1.56 -9.10 15.58
N PRO A 50 -1.24 -10.41 15.70
CA PRO A 50 -0.06 -10.86 16.46
C PRO A 50 1.26 -10.34 15.90
N ARG A 51 1.38 -10.21 14.56
CA ARG A 51 2.56 -9.65 13.91
C ARG A 51 2.73 -8.18 14.30
N ARG A 52 1.67 -7.37 14.28
CA ARG A 52 1.76 -5.95 14.66
C ARG A 52 2.21 -5.76 16.09
N LEU A 53 1.65 -6.57 17.00
CA LEU A 53 2.00 -6.57 18.41
C LEU A 53 3.48 -6.95 18.59
N ALA A 54 3.94 -8.02 17.95
CA ALA A 54 5.34 -8.44 17.97
C ALA A 54 6.29 -7.36 17.40
N MET A 55 5.86 -6.66 16.35
CA MET A 55 6.62 -5.58 15.70
C MET A 55 6.49 -4.22 16.41
N LYS A 56 5.70 -4.12 17.49
CA LYS A 56 5.38 -2.86 18.19
C LYS A 56 4.88 -1.74 17.25
N ARG A 57 4.10 -2.10 16.24
CA ARG A 57 3.58 -1.16 15.22
C ARG A 57 2.10 -0.83 15.48
N PRO A 58 1.75 0.37 15.96
CA PRO A 58 0.34 0.75 16.15
C PRO A 58 -0.40 0.80 14.81
N PRO A 59 -1.69 0.43 14.72
CA PRO A 59 -2.47 0.56 13.49
C PRO A 59 -2.39 1.98 12.91
N PRO A 60 -2.20 2.14 11.58
CA PRO A 60 -2.16 3.46 10.98
C PRO A 60 -3.55 4.10 11.04
N LYS A 61 -3.62 5.44 11.14
CA LYS A 61 -4.90 6.18 11.08
C LYS A 61 -5.63 6.00 9.75
N ILE A 62 -4.87 5.93 8.67
CA ILE A 62 -5.34 5.61 7.31
C ILE A 62 -4.33 4.62 6.76
N SER A 63 -4.77 3.42 6.38
CA SER A 63 -3.87 2.45 5.76
C SER A 63 -3.52 2.88 4.33
N ASN A 64 -2.44 2.33 3.79
CA ASN A 64 -2.12 2.52 2.38
C ASN A 64 -3.23 1.97 1.48
N GLN A 65 -3.83 0.83 1.84
CA GLN A 65 -4.96 0.26 1.11
C GLN A 65 -6.12 1.27 1.04
N ASP A 66 -6.53 1.84 2.18
CA ASP A 66 -7.60 2.84 2.24
C ASP A 66 -7.26 4.09 1.43
N TRP A 67 -6.01 4.54 1.52
CA TRP A 67 -5.54 5.72 0.78
C TRP A 67 -5.64 5.53 -0.73
N TYR A 68 -5.19 4.38 -1.25
CA TYR A 68 -5.32 4.07 -2.68
C TYR A 68 -6.78 3.84 -3.08
N GLN A 69 -7.60 3.19 -2.26
CA GLN A 69 -9.02 2.99 -2.56
C GLN A 69 -9.77 4.33 -2.67
N ARG A 70 -9.45 5.32 -1.81
CA ARG A 70 -9.98 6.69 -1.93
C ARG A 70 -9.57 7.39 -3.24
N ARG A 71 -8.49 6.96 -3.88
CA ARG A 71 -8.04 7.47 -5.19
C ARG A 71 -8.66 6.72 -6.38
N GLY A 72 -9.61 5.81 -6.15
CA GLY A 72 -10.29 5.03 -7.18
C GLY A 72 -9.61 3.73 -7.57
N TYR A 73 -8.63 3.26 -6.80
CA TYR A 73 -8.10 1.91 -6.97
C TYR A 73 -9.08 0.88 -6.40
N VAL A 74 -9.26 -0.24 -7.11
CA VAL A 74 -10.06 -1.38 -6.66
C VAL A 74 -9.17 -2.56 -6.32
N VAL A 75 -9.63 -3.38 -5.37
CA VAL A 75 -8.96 -4.64 -5.02
C VAL A 75 -9.06 -5.60 -6.20
N TYR A 76 -7.91 -6.08 -6.65
CA TYR A 76 -7.79 -7.06 -7.72
C TYR A 76 -7.57 -8.48 -7.17
N THR A 77 -6.69 -8.64 -6.18
CA THR A 77 -6.44 -9.92 -5.52
C THR A 77 -5.71 -9.74 -4.18
N HIS A 78 -5.64 -10.81 -3.39
CA HIS A 78 -4.87 -10.88 -2.16
C HIS A 78 -3.77 -11.93 -2.29
N LYS A 79 -2.64 -11.71 -1.62
CA LYS A 79 -1.55 -12.70 -1.53
C LYS A 79 -1.13 -12.89 -0.08
N GLN A 80 -1.33 -14.11 0.43
CA GLN A 80 -0.75 -14.53 1.71
C GLN A 80 0.77 -14.65 1.58
N ASN A 81 1.50 -14.39 2.67
CA ASN A 81 2.96 -14.52 2.72
C ASN A 81 3.66 -13.83 1.54
N ALA A 82 3.20 -12.63 1.17
CA ALA A 82 3.70 -11.92 0.00
C ALA A 82 5.17 -11.51 0.16
N TRP A 83 5.59 -11.29 1.40
CA TRP A 83 6.96 -11.20 1.88
C TRP A 83 6.97 -11.54 3.38
N PHE A 84 8.17 -11.62 3.96
CA PHE A 84 8.35 -11.87 5.39
C PHE A 84 9.01 -10.67 6.07
N GLU A 85 8.56 -10.37 7.28
CA GLU A 85 9.21 -9.42 8.20
C GLU A 85 9.70 -10.19 9.43
N THR A 86 10.92 -9.93 9.87
CA THR A 86 11.48 -10.54 11.08
C THR A 86 11.29 -9.59 12.26
N ASP A 87 10.74 -10.10 13.36
CA ASP A 87 10.60 -9.33 14.59
C ASP A 87 11.91 -9.26 15.39
N PRO A 88 11.99 -8.44 16.46
CA PRO A 88 13.20 -8.33 17.29
C PRO A 88 13.63 -9.64 17.98
N THR A 89 12.76 -10.65 18.04
CA THR A 89 13.08 -11.99 18.60
C THR A 89 13.64 -12.95 17.56
N GLY A 90 13.70 -12.54 16.29
CA GLY A 90 14.16 -13.37 15.17
C GLY A 90 13.05 -14.20 14.52
N LYS A 91 11.79 -14.07 14.95
CA LYS A 91 10.67 -14.80 14.35
C LYS A 91 10.24 -14.13 13.04
N ALA A 92 10.11 -14.93 11.99
CA ALA A 92 9.61 -14.48 10.69
C ALA A 92 8.09 -14.49 10.64
N TRP A 93 7.51 -13.40 10.14
CA TRP A 93 6.08 -13.20 9.98
C TRP A 93 5.75 -12.99 8.51
N GLY A 94 4.90 -13.84 7.95
CA GLY A 94 4.36 -13.63 6.61
C GLY A 94 3.40 -12.45 6.60
N VAL A 95 3.53 -11.59 5.59
CA VAL A 95 2.66 -10.41 5.42
C VAL A 95 1.64 -10.65 4.33
N ARG A 96 0.36 -10.45 4.64
CA ARG A 96 -0.73 -10.44 3.67
C ARG A 96 -0.72 -9.14 2.89
N ALA A 97 -0.52 -9.25 1.58
CA ALA A 97 -0.61 -8.14 0.65
C ALA A 97 -1.97 -8.11 -0.05
N VAL A 98 -2.43 -6.90 -0.35
CA VAL A 98 -3.51 -6.64 -1.28
C VAL A 98 -2.93 -6.05 -2.57
N PHE A 99 -3.40 -6.52 -3.71
CA PHE A 99 -3.09 -5.99 -5.02
C PHE A 99 -4.24 -5.12 -5.48
N LEU A 100 -3.92 -3.92 -5.90
CA LEU A 100 -4.87 -2.87 -6.27
C LEU A 100 -4.66 -2.50 -7.73
N ARG A 101 -5.75 -2.19 -8.42
CA ARG A 101 -5.77 -1.78 -9.83
C ARG A 101 -6.62 -0.53 -9.98
N LYS A 102 -6.18 0.42 -10.78
CA LYS A 102 -7.00 1.54 -11.26
C LYS A 102 -6.98 1.54 -12.78
N ASN A 103 -8.16 1.55 -13.39
CA ASN A 103 -8.28 1.74 -14.84
C ASN A 103 -7.99 3.21 -15.17
N LEU A 104 -7.28 3.44 -16.27
CA LEU A 104 -6.84 4.77 -16.72
C LEU A 104 -7.61 5.25 -17.96
N VAL A 105 -8.49 4.39 -18.47
CA VAL A 105 -9.37 4.61 -19.63
C VAL A 105 -10.83 4.60 -19.21
#